data_AF-A0A966PCK6-F1
#
_entry.id   AF-A0A966PCK6-F1
#
_cell.length_a   1.000
_cell.length_b   1.000
_cell.length_c   1.000
_cell.angle_alpha   90.00
_cell.angle_beta   90.00
_cell.angle_gamma   90.00
#
_symmetry.space_group_name_H-M   'P 1'
#
loop_
_entity.id
_entity.type
_entity.pdbx_description
1 polymer ?
#
loop_
_entity_poly.entity_id
_entity_poly.type
_entity_poly.pdbx_seq_one_letter_code
_entity_poly.pdbx_strand_id
1 'polypeptide(L)' 'MLETAKDLCSACPMRVRCLEGALSRQEPWGVWGGEIFDNGVVVQAKRQPGRPRTAA' A
#
# COMPACT_ATOMS: atom_id res chain seq x y z
N MET A 1 7.98 6.50 4.95
CA MET A 1 7.84 5.18 5.61
C MET A 1 7.30 4.09 4.69
N LEU A 2 6.21 4.36 3.93
CA LEU A 2 5.69 3.39 2.93
C LEU A 2 6.69 3.06 1.81
N GLU A 3 7.46 4.05 1.36
CA GLU A 3 8.50 3.86 0.33
C GLU A 3 9.65 2.97 0.82
N THR A 4 10.04 3.11 2.09
CA THR A 4 11.04 2.23 2.73
C THR A 4 10.57 0.78 2.80
N ALA A 5 9.28 0.55 3.09
CA ALA A 5 8.71 -0.80 3.08
C ALA A 5 8.61 -1.38 1.66
N LYS A 6 8.34 -0.54 0.65
CA LYS A 6 8.38 -0.92 -0.78
C LYS A 6 9.78 -1.41 -1.17
N ASP A 7 10.82 -0.70 -0.76
CA ASP A 7 12.21 -1.05 -1.08
C ASP A 7 12.63 -2.39 -0.45
N LEU A 8 12.29 -2.60 0.83
CA LEU A 8 12.53 -3.87 1.52
C LEU A 8 11.82 -5.06 0.84
N CYS A 9 10.69 -4.82 0.17
CA CYS A 9 9.99 -5.86 -0.56
C CYS A 9 10.70 -6.27 -1.86
N SER A 10 11.64 -5.49 -2.39
CA SER A 10 12.34 -5.79 -3.66
C SER A 10 13.21 -7.05 -3.57
N ALA A 11 13.82 -7.32 -2.42
CA ALA A 11 14.64 -8.51 -2.19
C ALA A 11 13.85 -9.71 -1.64
N CYS A 12 12.55 -9.55 -1.39
CA CYS A 12 11.74 -10.59 -0.75
C CYS A 12 11.33 -11.67 -1.79
N PRO A 13 11.73 -12.95 -1.62
CA PRO A 13 11.37 -14.02 -2.55
C PRO A 13 9.87 -14.34 -2.56
N MET A 14 9.15 -13.93 -1.51
CA MET A 14 7.72 -14.16 -1.34
C MET A 14 6.87 -12.97 -1.83
N ARG A 15 7.47 -11.99 -2.50
CA ARG A 15 6.79 -10.76 -2.96
C ARG A 15 5.48 -11.06 -3.70
N VAL A 16 5.51 -12.02 -4.64
CA VAL A 16 4.35 -12.41 -5.44
C VAL A 16 3.25 -13.03 -4.57
N ARG A 17 3.59 -14.02 -3.74
CA ARG A 17 2.62 -14.68 -2.85
C ARG A 17 2.05 -13.75 -1.78
N CYS A 18 2.86 -12.79 -1.31
CA CYS A 18 2.42 -11.75 -0.40
C CYS A 18 1.39 -10.82 -1.06
N LEU A 19 1.63 -10.42 -2.32
CA LEU A 19 0.67 -9.62 -3.09
C LEU A 19 -0.62 -10.38 -3.37
N GLU A 20 -0.53 -11.63 -3.82
CA GLU A 20 -1.70 -12.48 -4.06
C GLU A 20 -2.53 -12.69 -2.78
N GLY A 21 -1.87 -12.91 -1.65
CA GLY A 21 -2.54 -13.03 -0.35
C GLY A 21 -3.28 -11.75 0.04
N ALA A 22 -2.69 -10.59 -0.19
CA ALA A 22 -3.31 -9.30 0.10
C ALA A 22 -4.52 -9.02 -0.82
N LEU A 23 -4.40 -9.34 -2.11
CA LEU A 23 -5.50 -9.23 -3.07
C LEU A 23 -6.66 -10.17 -2.71
N SER A 24 -6.37 -11.42 -2.38
CA SER A 24 -7.38 -12.41 -1.98
C SER A 24 -8.13 -12.02 -0.72
N ARG A 25 -7.48 -11.28 0.20
CA ARG A 25 -8.07 -10.83 1.46
C ARG A 25 -8.73 -9.45 1.35
N GLN A 26 -8.56 -8.78 0.21
CA GLN A 26 -8.92 -7.37 0.03
C GLN A 26 -8.37 -6.49 1.16
N GLU A 27 -7.08 -6.64 1.46
CA GLU A 27 -6.43 -5.88 2.53
C GLU A 27 -6.67 -4.37 2.31
N PRO A 28 -7.31 -3.68 3.26
CA PRO A 28 -7.78 -2.32 3.01
C PRO A 28 -6.64 -1.31 2.95
N TRP A 29 -5.51 -1.57 3.61
CA TRP A 29 -4.41 -0.63 3.77
C TRP A 29 -3.05 -1.33 3.90
N GLY A 30 -1.96 -0.61 3.62
CA GLY A 30 -0.60 -1.04 3.96
C GLY A 30 0.32 -1.23 2.76
N VAL A 31 1.45 -1.92 2.95
CA VAL A 31 2.36 -2.33 1.86
C VAL A 31 2.39 -3.85 1.79
N TRP A 32 2.09 -4.41 0.63
CA TRP A 32 2.03 -5.85 0.41
C TRP A 32 2.72 -6.18 -0.90
N GLY A 33 3.69 -7.11 -0.87
CA GLY A 33 4.42 -7.50 -2.07
C GLY A 33 5.05 -6.31 -2.82
N GLY A 34 5.49 -5.28 -2.11
CA GLY A 34 6.08 -4.08 -2.70
C GLY A 34 5.07 -3.16 -3.41
N GLU A 35 3.79 -3.27 -3.10
CA GLU A 35 2.71 -2.40 -3.58
C GLU A 35 1.96 -1.77 -2.40
N ILE A 36 1.48 -0.54 -2.55
CA ILE A 36 0.74 0.15 -1.47
C ILE A 36 -0.75 -0.05 -1.69
N PHE A 37 -1.48 -0.38 -0.63
CA PHE A 37 -2.93 -0.52 -0.63
C PHE A 37 -3.59 0.70 0.01
N ASP A 38 -4.59 1.25 -0.68
CA ASP A 38 -5.47 2.31 -0.22
C ASP A 38 -6.93 1.93 -0.52
N ASN A 39 -7.75 1.80 0.52
CA ASN A 39 -9.15 1.32 0.41
C ASN A 39 -9.30 0.01 -0.38
N GLY A 40 -8.35 -0.92 -0.22
CA GLY A 40 -8.34 -2.19 -0.96
C GLY A 40 -7.86 -2.10 -2.40
N VAL A 41 -7.43 -0.91 -2.85
CA VAL A 41 -6.93 -0.67 -4.20
C VAL A 41 -5.42 -0.48 -4.17
N VAL A 42 -4.72 -1.04 -5.15
CA VAL A 42 -3.27 -0.84 -5.29
C VAL A 42 -2.99 0.56 -5.84
N VAL A 43 -2.18 1.33 -5.12
CA VAL A 43 -1.76 2.69 -5.48
C VAL A 43 -0.23 2.80 -5.49
N GLN A 44 0.29 3.70 -6.32
CA GLN A 44 1.75 3.92 -6.39
C GLN A 44 2.28 4.65 -5.15
N ALA A 45 1.49 5.54 -4.57
CA ALA A 45 1.74 6.26 -3.32
C ALA A 45 0.42 6.60 -2.63
N LYS A 46 0.42 6.62 -1.28
CA LYS A 46 -0.70 7.17 -0.51
C LYS A 46 -0.84 8.66 -0.84
N ARG A 47 -2.03 9.10 -1.27
CA ARG A 47 -2.32 10.53 -1.32
C ARG A 47 -2.23 11.10 0.10
N GLN A 48 -1.46 12.17 0.27
CA GLN A 48 -1.55 12.95 1.48
C GLN A 48 -3.00 13.47 1.60
N PRO A 49 -3.64 13.33 2.78
CA PRO A 49 -4.93 13.97 2.98
C PRO A 49 -4.80 15.45 2.66
N GLY A 50 -5.69 15.96 1.81
CA GLY A 50 -5.74 17.39 1.55
C GLY A 50 -5.97 18.14 2.85
N ARG A 51 -5.44 19.37 2.97
CA ARG A 51 -5.79 20.23 4.11
C ARG A 51 -7.32 20.31 4.21
N PRO A 52 -7.92 20.03 5.37
CA PRO A 52 -9.36 20.16 5.53
C PRO A 52 -9.77 21.58 5.14
N ARG A 53 -10.84 21.71 4.35
CA ARG A 53 -11.41 23.03 4.07
C ARG A 53 -11.91 23.56 5.41
N THR A 54 -11.50 24.77 5.80
CA THR A 54 -12.09 25.44 6.96
C THR A 54 -13.60 25.49 6.75
N ALA A 55 -14.36 24.81 7.61
CA ALA A 55 -15.80 24.97 7.62
C ALA A 55 -16.09 26.43 7.96
N ALA A 56 -16.77 27.13 7.04
CA ALA A 56 -17.20 28.51 7.22
C ALA A 56 -18.39 28.59 8.17
#